data_AF-C6I161-F1
#
_entry.id   AF-C6I161-F1
#
_cell.length_a   1.000
_cell.length_b   1.000
_cell.length_c   1.000
_cell.angle_alpha   90.00
_cell.angle_beta   90.00
_cell.angle_gamma   90.00
#
_symmetry.space_group_name_H-M   'P 1'
#
loop_
_entity.id
_entity.type
_entity.pdbx_description
1 polymer ?
#
loop_
_entity_poly.entity_id
_entity_poly.type
_entity_poly.pdbx_seq_one_letter_code
_entity_poly.pdbx_strand_id
1 'polypeptide(L)'
;MDKKSSTVNKQELDKNNSSFKNGQKNIEAFSRPKTERPPAIKFFPGEDPFYGERSLYVDLPPFTAKYSSLRNLVTPESWKKIVNLVLSRAEKKCELCGLFESKCTPKKLEVHSRWHFSLSKNPLTTKTGIQTLKRLIALCPKCYQVTNFDMVKDSSKENEAVLYLAERNKWPRHMALKHIKEAFVTRDFMSRVPGFNIDMHVFDGCEWFVPKNSGDKI
;
A
#
# COMPACT_ATOMS: atom_id res chain seq x y z
N MET A 1 -11.99 76.10 42.83
CA MET A 1 -13.44 75.78 42.74
C MET A 1 -13.58 74.28 42.78
N ASP A 2 -14.01 73.82 43.93
CA ASP A 2 -13.94 72.45 44.41
C ASP A 2 -14.98 71.54 43.74
N LYS A 3 -14.59 70.31 43.43
CA LYS A 3 -15.54 69.20 43.26
C LYS A 3 -15.18 68.09 44.25
N LYS A 4 -16.00 68.06 45.30
CA LYS A 4 -16.15 67.00 46.32
C LYS A 4 -16.39 65.64 45.67
N SER A 5 -15.69 64.61 46.16
CA SER A 5 -16.21 63.50 46.99
C SER A 5 -17.08 62.51 46.19
N SER A 6 -16.90 61.19 46.24
CA SER A 6 -16.81 60.38 47.45
C SER A 6 -16.49 58.93 47.07
N THR A 7 -15.73 58.28 47.95
CA THR A 7 -15.35 56.87 47.95
C THR A 7 -16.58 55.99 48.28
N VAL A 8 -16.83 54.95 47.50
CA VAL A 8 -17.78 53.88 47.87
C VAL A 8 -17.09 52.53 47.91
N ASN A 9 -17.50 51.79 48.93
CA ASN A 9 -16.88 50.69 49.64
C ASN A 9 -16.89 49.37 48.85
N LYS A 10 -15.76 48.65 48.88
CA LYS A 10 -15.63 47.25 48.44
C LYS A 10 -16.27 46.35 49.48
N GLN A 11 -17.55 46.02 49.35
CA GLN A 11 -18.20 44.90 50.05
C GLN A 11 -19.67 44.80 49.60
N GLU A 12 -19.92 44.19 48.44
CA GLU A 12 -21.19 43.52 48.11
C GLU A 12 -21.13 43.06 46.64
N LEU A 13 -20.63 41.85 46.41
CA LEU A 13 -20.88 41.06 45.19
C LEU A 13 -20.31 39.63 45.33
N ASP A 14 -20.47 39.00 46.51
CA ASP A 14 -20.04 37.61 46.73
C ASP A 14 -20.93 36.90 47.77
N LYS A 15 -22.25 36.85 47.55
CA LYS A 15 -23.16 36.03 48.38
C LYS A 15 -24.25 35.26 47.60
N ASN A 16 -24.13 35.10 46.29
CA ASN A 16 -25.06 34.27 45.50
C ASN A 16 -24.42 32.99 44.96
N ASN A 17 -23.53 32.36 45.73
CA ASN A 17 -22.86 31.12 45.34
C ASN A 17 -23.20 29.95 46.29
N SER A 18 -24.50 29.73 46.53
CA SER A 18 -24.97 28.61 47.36
C SER A 18 -26.39 28.18 46.97
N SER A 19 -26.60 27.79 45.71
CA SER A 19 -27.63 26.79 45.35
C SER A 19 -27.60 26.45 43.86
N PHE A 20 -26.60 25.70 43.43
CA PHE A 20 -26.67 24.89 42.20
C PHE A 20 -25.97 23.56 42.45
N LYS A 21 -26.50 22.80 43.43
CA LYS A 21 -26.34 21.35 43.43
C LYS A 21 -27.40 20.80 42.48
N ASN A 22 -26.97 20.33 41.30
CA ASN A 22 -27.50 19.15 40.59
C ASN A 22 -27.01 19.17 39.14
N GLY A 23 -26.36 18.07 38.72
CA GLY A 23 -26.10 17.81 37.31
C GLY A 23 -24.62 17.64 36.94
N GLN A 24 -23.80 16.94 37.74
CA GLN A 24 -22.63 16.28 37.17
C GLN A 24 -23.13 15.13 36.28
N LYS A 25 -23.33 15.45 35.00
CA LYS A 25 -23.55 14.48 33.94
C LYS A 25 -22.31 13.58 33.87
N ASN A 26 -22.51 12.28 34.07
CA ASN A 26 -21.62 11.24 33.61
C ASN A 26 -21.34 11.48 32.13
N ILE A 27 -20.14 11.97 31.82
CA ILE A 27 -19.60 11.88 30.47
C ILE A 27 -18.88 10.54 30.45
N GLU A 28 -19.63 9.46 30.25
CA GLU A 28 -19.03 8.19 29.87
C GLU A 28 -18.18 8.47 28.63
N ALA A 29 -16.87 8.30 28.76
CA ALA A 29 -15.98 8.31 27.63
C ALA A 29 -16.49 7.23 26.67
N PHE A 30 -17.07 7.64 25.55
CA PHE A 30 -17.33 6.78 24.40
C PHE A 30 -15.97 6.30 23.88
N SER A 31 -15.42 5.28 24.56
CA SER A 31 -14.29 4.53 24.06
C SER A 31 -14.79 3.89 22.77
N ARG A 32 -14.22 4.32 21.64
CA ARG A 32 -14.44 3.63 20.37
C ARG A 32 -14.23 2.13 20.65
N PRO A 33 -15.17 1.25 20.27
CA PRO A 33 -14.96 -0.18 20.44
C PRO A 33 -13.61 -0.49 19.79
N LYS A 34 -12.71 -1.10 20.57
CA LYS A 34 -11.45 -1.63 20.06
C LYS A 34 -11.85 -2.63 18.99
N THR A 35 -11.83 -2.21 17.73
CA THR A 35 -12.05 -3.13 16.63
C THR A 35 -10.99 -4.19 16.78
N GLU A 36 -11.42 -5.41 17.08
CA GLU A 36 -10.53 -6.55 17.17
C GLU A 36 -9.69 -6.56 15.89
N ARG A 37 -8.37 -6.59 16.07
CA ARG A 37 -7.45 -6.61 14.94
C ARG A 37 -7.84 -7.85 14.15
N PRO A 38 -8.18 -7.73 12.84
CA PRO A 38 -8.56 -8.89 12.06
C PRO A 38 -7.47 -9.97 12.22
N PRO A 39 -7.87 -11.25 12.32
CA PRO A 39 -6.93 -12.34 12.55
C PRO A 39 -5.77 -12.21 11.56
N ALA A 40 -4.55 -12.35 12.05
CA ALA A 40 -3.36 -12.13 11.25
C ALA A 40 -3.30 -13.20 10.15
N ILE A 41 -3.79 -12.85 8.96
CA ILE A 41 -3.59 -13.72 7.79
C ILE A 41 -2.10 -13.81 7.55
N LYS A 42 -1.58 -15.03 7.37
CA LYS A 42 -0.19 -15.19 6.95
C LYS A 42 -0.10 -14.96 5.43
N PHE A 43 -1.02 -15.56 4.68
CA PHE A 43 -1.15 -15.45 3.23
C PHE A 43 -2.63 -15.46 2.81
N PHE A 44 -2.95 -14.90 1.65
CA PHE A 44 -4.26 -15.13 1.03
C PHE A 44 -4.35 -16.57 0.51
N PRO A 45 -5.56 -17.16 0.35
CA PRO A 45 -5.72 -18.59 0.07
C PRO A 45 -4.93 -19.13 -1.13
N GLY A 46 -4.93 -18.41 -2.26
CA GLY A 46 -4.18 -18.80 -3.46
C GLY A 46 -2.82 -18.10 -3.61
N GLU A 47 -2.38 -17.34 -2.60
CA GLU A 47 -1.12 -16.61 -2.68
C GLU A 47 0.08 -17.56 -2.62
N ASP A 48 1.04 -17.36 -3.53
CA ASP A 48 2.32 -18.07 -3.48
C ASP A 48 3.31 -17.27 -2.62
N PRO A 49 3.63 -17.72 -1.39
CA PRO A 49 4.49 -16.98 -0.47
C PRO A 49 5.95 -16.93 -0.92
N PHE A 50 6.36 -17.83 -1.82
CA PHE A 50 7.71 -17.94 -2.34
C PHE A 50 7.86 -17.23 -3.68
N TYR A 51 6.77 -16.77 -4.32
CA TYR A 51 6.87 -16.05 -5.58
C TYR A 51 7.71 -14.77 -5.41
N GLY A 52 8.83 -14.71 -6.13
CA GLY A 52 9.82 -13.63 -6.05
C GLY A 52 10.63 -13.59 -4.75
N GLU A 53 10.47 -14.59 -3.87
CA GLU A 53 11.06 -14.73 -2.53
C GLU A 53 11.37 -13.39 -1.82
N ARG A 54 12.45 -13.28 -1.05
CA ARG A 54 12.84 -12.04 -0.34
C ARG A 54 13.85 -11.19 -1.11
N SER A 55 14.08 -11.52 -2.39
CA SER A 55 14.96 -10.75 -3.26
C SER A 55 14.30 -9.44 -3.69
N LEU A 56 15.09 -8.38 -3.78
CA LEU A 56 14.65 -7.14 -4.40
C LEU A 56 14.93 -7.24 -5.90
N TYR A 57 13.92 -7.03 -6.74
CA TYR A 57 14.09 -7.09 -8.19
C TYR A 57 13.16 -6.10 -8.90
N VAL A 58 13.62 -5.63 -10.05
CA VAL A 58 12.85 -4.80 -10.99
C VAL A 58 11.73 -5.65 -11.60
N ASP A 59 10.49 -5.19 -11.49
CA ASP A 59 9.27 -5.92 -11.83
C ASP A 59 8.37 -5.04 -12.68
N LEU A 60 8.62 -5.10 -13.99
CA LEU A 60 7.97 -4.24 -14.95
C LEU A 60 6.86 -5.01 -15.65
N PRO A 61 5.58 -4.64 -15.44
CA PRO A 61 4.49 -5.24 -16.18
C PRO A 61 4.57 -4.85 -17.67
N PRO A 62 4.13 -5.71 -18.59
CA PRO A 62 3.97 -5.37 -20.00
C PRO A 62 3.13 -4.10 -20.19
N PHE A 63 3.40 -3.30 -21.22
CA PHE A 63 2.65 -2.08 -21.50
C PHE A 63 1.16 -2.37 -21.73
N THR A 64 0.83 -3.47 -22.39
CA THR A 64 -0.55 -3.94 -22.62
C THR A 64 -1.26 -4.41 -21.35
N ALA A 65 -0.55 -4.55 -20.23
CA ALA A 65 -1.10 -4.90 -18.90
C ALA A 65 -1.04 -3.74 -17.89
N LYS A 66 -0.38 -2.62 -18.21
CA LYS A 66 -0.09 -1.54 -17.25
C LYS A 66 -1.34 -0.87 -16.65
N TYR A 67 -2.45 -0.87 -17.38
CA TYR A 67 -3.73 -0.34 -16.90
C TYR A 67 -4.48 -1.29 -15.96
N SER A 68 -4.08 -2.56 -15.91
CA SER A 68 -4.63 -3.63 -15.07
C SER A 68 -3.86 -3.76 -13.74
N SER A 69 -3.50 -2.64 -13.13
CA SER A 69 -2.99 -2.65 -11.75
C SER A 69 -4.06 -3.18 -10.80
N LEU A 70 -3.70 -3.92 -9.75
CA LEU A 70 -4.68 -4.52 -8.84
C LEU A 70 -5.66 -3.47 -8.28
N ARG A 71 -5.14 -2.28 -7.93
CA ARG A 71 -5.96 -1.17 -7.42
C ARG A 71 -7.05 -0.73 -8.40
N ASN A 72 -6.83 -0.88 -9.70
CA ASN A 72 -7.81 -0.55 -10.74
C ASN A 72 -8.78 -1.71 -11.02
N LEU A 73 -8.47 -2.93 -10.56
CA LEU A 73 -9.25 -4.13 -10.81
C LEU A 73 -10.23 -4.48 -9.67
N VAL A 74 -10.17 -3.75 -8.55
CA VAL A 74 -10.97 -4.05 -7.35
C VAL A 74 -11.65 -2.80 -6.83
N THR A 75 -12.71 -2.97 -6.03
CA THR A 75 -13.39 -1.83 -5.39
C THR A 75 -12.47 -1.11 -4.38
N PRO A 76 -12.68 0.19 -4.11
CA PRO A 76 -11.92 0.91 -3.09
C PRO A 76 -11.94 0.24 -1.71
N GLU A 77 -13.07 -0.37 -1.34
CA GLU A 77 -13.27 -1.12 -0.09
C GLU A 77 -12.39 -2.37 -0.06
N SER A 78 -12.41 -3.16 -1.13
CA SER A 78 -11.56 -4.34 -1.29
C SER A 78 -10.09 -3.95 -1.24
N TRP A 79 -9.69 -2.88 -1.95
CA TRP A 79 -8.32 -2.37 -1.93
C TRP A 79 -7.88 -1.95 -0.52
N LYS A 80 -8.71 -1.20 0.20
CA LYS A 80 -8.42 -0.80 1.59
C LYS A 80 -8.24 -2.01 2.50
N LYS A 81 -9.08 -3.04 2.33
CA LYS A 81 -8.99 -4.28 3.12
C LYS A 81 -7.72 -5.07 2.79
N ILE A 82 -7.38 -5.22 1.50
CA ILE A 82 -6.12 -5.83 1.05
C ILE A 82 -4.92 -5.13 1.68
N VAL A 83 -4.86 -3.81 1.58
CA VAL A 83 -3.75 -3.01 2.14
C VAL A 83 -3.62 -3.23 3.64
N ASN A 84 -4.73 -3.19 4.38
CA ASN A 84 -4.70 -3.39 5.83
C ASN A 84 -4.21 -4.79 6.21
N LEU A 85 -4.68 -5.83 5.52
CA LEU A 85 -4.28 -7.21 5.77
C LEU A 85 -2.79 -7.42 5.48
N VAL A 86 -2.30 -6.95 4.32
CA VAL A 86 -0.89 -7.08 3.92
C VAL A 86 0.03 -6.32 4.90
N LEU A 87 -0.31 -5.07 5.23
CA LEU A 87 0.51 -4.28 6.17
C LEU A 87 0.45 -4.84 7.60
N SER A 88 -0.67 -5.44 8.01
CA SER A 88 -0.81 -6.07 9.32
C SER A 88 0.08 -7.31 9.43
N ARG A 89 0.03 -8.21 8.44
CA ARG A 89 0.88 -9.42 8.45
C ARG A 89 2.36 -9.13 8.33
N ALA A 90 2.72 -8.04 7.66
CA ALA A 90 4.09 -7.58 7.53
C ALA A 90 4.58 -6.87 8.81
N GLU A 91 3.75 -6.79 9.86
CA GLU A 91 4.04 -6.08 11.10
C GLU A 91 4.50 -4.63 10.87
N LYS A 92 3.94 -3.97 9.85
CA LYS A 92 4.37 -2.62 9.43
C LYS A 92 5.86 -2.52 9.11
N LYS A 93 6.46 -3.58 8.56
CA LYS A 93 7.82 -3.60 8.04
C LYS A 93 7.81 -3.87 6.54
N CYS A 94 8.81 -3.37 5.83
CA CYS A 94 9.08 -3.81 4.48
C CYS A 94 9.48 -5.29 4.49
N GLU A 95 8.83 -6.12 3.67
CA GLU A 95 9.08 -7.56 3.62
C GLU A 95 10.41 -7.93 2.94
N LEU A 96 11.03 -6.99 2.21
CA LEU A 96 12.33 -7.18 1.54
C LEU A 96 13.52 -6.69 2.36
N CYS A 97 13.38 -5.55 3.06
CA CYS A 97 14.50 -4.95 3.79
C CYS A 97 14.30 -4.85 5.31
N GLY A 98 13.11 -5.17 5.83
CA GLY A 98 12.80 -5.09 7.25
C GLY A 98 12.60 -3.67 7.79
N LEU A 99 12.68 -2.65 6.93
CA LEU A 99 12.51 -1.26 7.35
C LEU A 99 11.08 -1.03 7.89
N PHE A 100 10.98 -0.55 9.12
CA PHE A 100 9.70 -0.20 9.73
C PHE A 100 9.05 1.01 9.04
N GLU A 101 7.72 1.01 8.95
CA GLU A 101 6.91 2.09 8.38
C GLU A 101 7.21 3.44 9.04
N SER A 102 7.45 3.46 10.37
CA SER A 102 7.79 4.68 11.12
C SER A 102 9.09 5.36 10.65
N LYS A 103 9.95 4.63 9.92
CA LYS A 103 11.20 5.13 9.35
C LYS A 103 11.09 5.51 7.86
N CYS A 104 9.90 5.43 7.25
CA CYS A 104 9.70 5.67 5.82
C CYS A 104 9.37 7.14 5.46
N THR A 105 9.30 8.04 6.44
CA THR A 105 8.88 9.46 6.32
C THR A 105 9.52 10.20 5.13
N PRO A 106 8.74 10.95 4.32
CA PRO A 106 7.32 11.26 4.47
C PRO A 106 6.36 10.20 3.89
N LYS A 107 6.86 9.21 3.15
CA LYS A 107 6.01 8.19 2.49
C LYS A 107 5.84 6.98 3.40
N LYS A 108 4.70 6.27 3.29
CA LYS A 108 4.47 5.04 4.07
C LYS A 108 4.93 3.81 3.29
N LEU A 109 4.71 2.63 3.86
CA LEU A 109 4.85 1.39 3.12
C LEU A 109 3.79 1.34 2.01
N GLU A 110 4.18 0.82 0.85
CA GLU A 110 3.30 0.58 -0.29
C GLU A 110 3.02 -0.92 -0.41
N VAL A 111 1.82 -1.29 -0.85
CA VAL A 111 1.50 -2.69 -1.17
C VAL A 111 1.68 -2.90 -2.67
N HIS A 112 2.67 -3.69 -3.03
CA HIS A 112 2.99 -4.03 -4.42
C HIS A 112 2.37 -5.38 -4.81
N SER A 113 1.82 -5.46 -6.02
CA SER A 113 1.27 -6.69 -6.59
C SER A 113 2.29 -7.34 -7.52
N ARG A 114 2.71 -8.55 -7.20
CA ARG A 114 3.60 -9.37 -8.03
C ARG A 114 2.77 -10.22 -8.98
N TRP A 115 3.03 -10.03 -10.27
CA TRP A 115 2.30 -10.71 -11.33
C TRP A 115 3.20 -11.72 -12.04
N HIS A 116 2.59 -12.80 -12.51
CA HIS A 116 3.19 -13.70 -13.49
C HIS A 116 2.51 -13.49 -14.84
N PHE A 117 3.31 -13.39 -15.90
CA PHE A 117 2.81 -13.22 -17.26
C PHE A 117 3.22 -14.43 -18.09
N SER A 118 2.25 -15.07 -18.73
CA SER A 118 2.47 -16.23 -19.60
C SER A 118 1.65 -16.12 -20.88
N LEU A 119 2.02 -16.91 -21.89
CA LEU A 119 1.26 -17.03 -23.12
C LEU A 119 0.15 -18.09 -22.95
N SER A 120 -1.08 -17.70 -23.28
CA SER A 120 -2.19 -18.60 -23.47
C SER A 120 -2.14 -19.19 -24.87
N LYS A 121 -2.27 -20.52 -24.96
CA LYS A 121 -2.46 -21.22 -26.24
C LYS A 121 -3.94 -21.41 -26.58
N ASN A 122 -4.86 -20.82 -25.81
CA ASN A 122 -6.29 -21.01 -26.01
C ASN A 122 -6.76 -20.29 -27.28
N PRO A 123 -7.19 -21.01 -28.33
CA PRO A 123 -7.62 -20.40 -29.59
C PRO A 123 -8.99 -19.71 -29.48
N LEU A 124 -9.72 -19.89 -28.37
CA LEU A 124 -11.05 -19.33 -28.16
C LEU A 124 -11.03 -17.91 -27.55
N THR A 125 -9.85 -17.37 -27.23
CA THR A 125 -9.74 -16.04 -26.61
C THR A 125 -9.01 -15.07 -27.54
N THR A 126 -9.56 -13.87 -27.70
CA THR A 126 -8.88 -12.76 -28.44
C THR A 126 -7.59 -12.32 -27.75
N LYS A 127 -7.49 -12.56 -26.44
CA LYS A 127 -6.29 -12.34 -25.63
C LYS A 127 -5.43 -13.61 -25.62
N THR A 128 -4.15 -13.46 -25.93
CA THR A 128 -3.20 -14.58 -25.98
C THR A 128 -2.25 -14.62 -24.78
N GLY A 129 -2.49 -13.80 -23.75
CA GLY A 129 -1.72 -13.80 -22.50
C GLY A 129 -2.57 -14.12 -21.27
N ILE A 130 -1.91 -14.55 -20.19
CA ILE A 130 -2.48 -14.67 -18.84
C ILE A 130 -1.62 -13.82 -17.89
N GLN A 131 -2.28 -12.96 -17.11
CA GLN A 131 -1.71 -12.16 -16.03
C GLN A 131 -2.25 -12.72 -14.71
N THR A 132 -1.43 -13.50 -14.01
CA THR A 132 -1.80 -14.14 -12.74
C THR A 132 -1.23 -13.36 -11.58
N LEU A 133 -2.08 -12.91 -10.66
CA LEU A 133 -1.63 -12.35 -9.39
C LEU A 133 -1.01 -13.49 -8.59
N LYS A 134 0.24 -13.33 -8.17
CA LYS A 134 0.94 -14.38 -7.42
C LYS A 134 1.13 -14.02 -5.97
N ARG A 135 1.44 -12.74 -5.70
CA ARG A 135 1.80 -12.29 -4.36
C ARG A 135 1.53 -10.82 -4.15
N LEU A 136 1.18 -10.46 -2.91
CA LEU A 136 1.14 -9.08 -2.44
C LEU A 136 2.27 -8.86 -1.45
N ILE A 137 2.93 -7.71 -1.51
CA ILE A 137 4.10 -7.48 -0.66
C ILE A 137 4.17 -6.04 -0.16
N ALA A 138 4.44 -5.85 1.13
CA ALA A 138 4.66 -4.55 1.74
C ALA A 138 6.11 -4.06 1.47
N LEU A 139 6.25 -2.92 0.80
CA LEU A 139 7.53 -2.35 0.39
C LEU A 139 7.75 -0.96 0.98
N CYS A 140 8.97 -0.67 1.43
CA CYS A 140 9.35 0.71 1.72
C CYS A 140 9.55 1.51 0.43
N PRO A 141 9.56 2.85 0.49
CA PRO A 141 9.69 3.69 -0.70
C PRO A 141 10.90 3.36 -1.59
N LYS A 142 12.06 3.02 -1.01
CA LYS A 142 13.26 2.63 -1.77
C LYS A 142 13.09 1.29 -2.49
N CYS A 143 12.57 0.27 -1.79
CA CYS A 143 12.28 -1.03 -2.40
C CYS A 143 11.19 -0.93 -3.48
N TYR A 144 10.15 -0.12 -3.24
CA TYR A 144 9.09 0.14 -4.20
C TYR A 144 9.61 0.83 -5.46
N GLN A 145 10.49 1.83 -5.30
CA GLN A 145 11.14 2.53 -6.42
C GLN A 145 11.99 1.59 -7.28
N VAL A 146 12.83 0.74 -6.68
CA VAL A 146 13.61 -0.25 -7.42
C VAL A 146 12.69 -1.22 -8.15
N THR A 147 11.62 -1.67 -7.50
CA THR A 147 10.64 -2.58 -8.12
C THR A 147 9.99 -1.93 -9.36
N ASN A 148 9.66 -0.64 -9.29
CA ASN A 148 9.08 0.15 -10.37
C ASN A 148 10.13 1.05 -11.04
N PHE A 149 11.21 0.42 -11.52
CA PHE A 149 12.37 1.14 -12.05
C PHE A 149 12.03 2.05 -13.24
N ASP A 150 11.02 1.71 -14.05
CA ASP A 150 10.57 2.51 -15.20
C ASP A 150 10.00 3.89 -14.82
N MET A 151 9.65 4.10 -13.55
CA MET A 151 9.19 5.40 -13.04
C MET A 151 10.33 6.33 -12.60
N VAL A 152 11.57 5.83 -12.56
CA VAL A 152 12.75 6.63 -12.19
C VAL A 152 13.22 7.42 -13.40
N LYS A 153 12.94 8.72 -13.42
CA LYS A 153 13.24 9.62 -14.56
C LYS A 153 14.50 10.46 -14.39
N ASP A 154 15.12 10.39 -13.23
CA ASP A 154 16.25 11.23 -12.81
C ASP A 154 17.49 10.34 -12.72
N SER A 155 18.55 10.70 -13.44
CA SER A 155 19.77 9.88 -13.55
C SER A 155 20.48 9.67 -12.19
N SER A 156 20.38 10.64 -11.28
CA SER A 156 20.92 10.49 -9.92
C SER A 156 20.14 9.43 -9.15
N LYS A 157 18.81 9.48 -9.22
CA LYS A 157 17.92 8.50 -8.57
C LYS A 157 18.00 7.13 -9.21
N GLU A 158 18.26 7.06 -10.51
CA GLU A 158 18.51 5.81 -11.22
C GLU A 158 19.76 5.13 -10.66
N ASN A 159 20.85 5.89 -10.51
CA ASN A 159 22.09 5.37 -9.94
C ASN A 159 21.91 4.93 -8.48
N GLU A 160 21.17 5.70 -7.66
CA GLU A 160 20.81 5.29 -6.30
C GLU A 160 20.02 3.98 -6.27
N ALA A 161 19.04 3.82 -7.16
CA ALA A 161 18.24 2.61 -7.28
C ALA A 161 19.09 1.40 -7.69
N VAL A 162 20.04 1.57 -8.62
CA VAL A 162 21.00 0.52 -9.02
C VAL A 162 21.87 0.09 -7.83
N LEU A 163 22.43 1.05 -7.09
CA LEU A 163 23.29 0.75 -5.94
C LEU A 163 22.50 0.07 -4.82
N TYR A 164 21.28 0.54 -4.54
CA TYR A 164 20.41 -0.08 -3.55
C TYR A 164 20.00 -1.51 -3.94
N LEU A 165 19.69 -1.75 -5.23
CA LEU A 165 19.41 -3.08 -5.75
C LEU A 165 20.61 -4.01 -5.57
N ALA A 166 21.82 -3.53 -5.88
CA ALA A 166 23.05 -4.28 -5.72
C ALA A 166 23.32 -4.64 -4.25
N GLU A 167 23.24 -3.65 -3.35
CA GLU A 167 23.45 -3.83 -1.91
C GLU A 167 22.48 -4.86 -1.32
N ARG A 168 21.17 -4.72 -1.60
CA ARG A 168 20.13 -5.58 -1.00
C ARG A 168 20.23 -7.04 -1.43
N ASN A 169 20.71 -7.30 -2.64
CA ASN A 169 20.90 -8.66 -3.14
C ASN A 169 22.34 -9.17 -2.99
N LYS A 170 23.25 -8.37 -2.41
CA LYS A 170 24.69 -8.68 -2.34
C LYS A 170 25.28 -8.96 -3.72
N TRP A 171 24.84 -8.21 -4.73
CA TRP A 171 25.31 -8.31 -6.10
C TRP A 171 26.42 -7.29 -6.37
N PRO A 172 27.41 -7.62 -7.22
CA PRO A 172 28.24 -6.59 -7.82
C PRO A 172 27.38 -5.69 -8.73
N ARG A 173 27.75 -4.41 -8.88
CA ARG A 173 26.97 -3.41 -9.63
C ARG A 173 26.59 -3.88 -11.05
N HIS A 174 27.47 -4.57 -11.75
CA HIS A 174 27.20 -5.06 -13.11
C HIS A 174 26.08 -6.10 -13.17
N MET A 175 25.87 -6.90 -12.12
CA MET A 175 24.76 -7.86 -12.05
C MET A 175 23.43 -7.14 -11.84
N ALA A 176 23.40 -6.07 -11.04
CA ALA A 176 22.21 -5.23 -10.91
C ALA A 176 21.82 -4.56 -12.23
N LEU A 177 22.80 -4.02 -12.97
CA LEU A 177 22.58 -3.46 -14.31
C LEU A 177 22.09 -4.51 -15.31
N LYS A 178 22.67 -5.71 -15.27
CA LYS A 178 22.23 -6.86 -16.09
C LYS A 178 20.77 -7.21 -15.79
N HIS A 179 20.41 -7.35 -14.51
CA HIS A 179 19.03 -7.61 -14.09
C HIS A 179 18.04 -6.55 -14.61
N ILE A 180 18.39 -5.27 -14.47
CA ILE A 180 17.56 -4.17 -14.98
C ILE A 180 17.37 -4.31 -16.49
N LYS A 181 18.46 -4.52 -17.25
CA LYS A 181 18.38 -4.71 -18.69
C LYS A 181 17.49 -5.89 -19.08
N GLU A 182 17.62 -7.03 -18.40
CA GLU A 182 16.80 -8.23 -18.62
C GLU A 182 15.32 -7.98 -18.32
N ALA A 183 15.01 -7.22 -17.26
CA ALA A 183 13.64 -6.84 -16.93
C ALA A 183 12.99 -5.98 -18.03
N PHE A 184 13.74 -5.01 -18.58
CA PHE A 184 13.26 -4.20 -19.71
C PHE A 184 13.05 -5.05 -20.98
N VAL A 185 13.99 -5.94 -21.31
CA VAL A 185 13.86 -6.85 -22.46
C VAL A 185 12.63 -7.76 -22.30
N THR A 186 12.42 -8.31 -21.11
CA THR A 186 11.26 -9.17 -20.80
C THR A 186 9.95 -8.40 -20.96
N ARG A 187 9.87 -7.18 -20.41
CA ARG A 187 8.70 -6.31 -20.57
C ARG A 187 8.40 -6.03 -22.04
N ASP A 188 9.41 -5.64 -22.80
CA ASP A 188 9.24 -5.26 -24.21
C ASP A 188 8.81 -6.46 -25.07
N PHE A 189 9.34 -7.65 -24.78
CA PHE A 189 8.89 -8.90 -25.40
C PHE A 189 7.42 -9.19 -25.07
N MET A 190 7.06 -9.18 -23.79
CA MET A 190 5.69 -9.48 -23.35
C MET A 190 4.67 -8.41 -23.75
N SER A 191 5.11 -7.18 -24.02
CA SER A 191 4.26 -6.10 -24.53
C SER A 191 3.79 -6.32 -25.97
N ARG A 192 4.37 -7.29 -26.69
CA ARG A 192 3.88 -7.74 -28.01
C ARG A 192 2.62 -8.59 -27.91
N VAL A 193 2.29 -9.08 -26.72
CA VAL A 193 1.06 -9.82 -26.46
C VAL A 193 -0.10 -8.81 -26.47
N PRO A 194 -1.13 -8.99 -27.34
CA PRO A 194 -2.21 -8.00 -27.51
C PRO A 194 -3.02 -7.74 -26.25
N GLY A 195 -3.09 -8.70 -25.33
CA GLY A 195 -3.75 -8.52 -24.06
C GLY A 195 -3.67 -9.75 -23.17
N PHE A 196 -3.95 -9.53 -21.88
CA PHE A 196 -3.89 -10.55 -20.85
C PHE A 196 -5.27 -10.79 -20.23
N ASN A 197 -5.64 -12.06 -20.08
CA ASN A 197 -6.71 -12.46 -19.18
C ASN A 197 -6.19 -12.33 -17.74
N ILE A 198 -7.04 -11.80 -16.85
CA ILE A 198 -6.68 -11.59 -15.46
C ILE A 198 -7.06 -12.81 -14.65
N ASP A 199 -6.10 -13.32 -13.89
CA ASP A 199 -6.29 -14.39 -12.91
C ASP A 199 -5.92 -13.84 -11.52
N MET A 200 -6.91 -13.83 -10.62
CA MET A 200 -6.78 -13.35 -9.24
C MET A 200 -7.20 -14.42 -8.22
N HIS A 201 -6.97 -15.70 -8.52
CA HIS A 201 -7.30 -16.82 -7.63
C HIS A 201 -6.69 -16.71 -6.22
N VAL A 202 -5.70 -15.82 -6.02
CA VAL A 202 -5.19 -15.49 -4.69
C VAL A 202 -6.30 -15.11 -3.71
N PHE A 203 -7.42 -14.58 -4.20
CA PHE A 203 -8.57 -14.19 -3.38
C PHE A 203 -9.71 -15.20 -3.39
N ASP A 204 -9.55 -16.39 -3.98
CA ASP A 204 -10.59 -17.42 -3.96
C ASP A 204 -10.97 -17.76 -2.51
N GLY A 205 -12.27 -17.86 -2.24
CA GLY A 205 -12.81 -18.05 -0.89
C GLY A 205 -12.81 -16.81 0.01
N CYS A 206 -12.32 -15.65 -0.45
CA CYS A 206 -12.45 -14.39 0.28
C CYS A 206 -13.83 -13.77 0.02
N GLU A 207 -14.82 -14.05 0.87
CA GLU A 207 -16.20 -13.54 0.71
C GLU A 207 -16.32 -12.00 0.62
N TRP A 208 -15.32 -11.29 1.15
CA TRP A 208 -15.27 -9.83 1.13
C TRP A 208 -14.64 -9.26 -0.15
N PHE A 209 -14.03 -10.09 -0.99
CA PHE A 209 -13.34 -9.65 -2.19
C PHE A 209 -14.33 -9.43 -3.33
N VAL A 210 -14.32 -8.22 -3.89
CA VAL A 210 -15.18 -7.86 -5.02
C VAL A 210 -14.30 -7.29 -6.15
N PRO A 211 -14.14 -8.00 -7.28
CA PRO A 211 -13.51 -7.43 -8.47
C PRO A 211 -14.43 -6.36 -9.06
N LYS A 212 -13.85 -5.33 -9.68
CA LYS A 212 -14.63 -4.39 -10.49
C LYS A 212 -15.17 -5.11 -11.71
N ASN A 213 -16.42 -4.85 -12.07
CA ASN A 213 -16.97 -5.35 -13.32
C ASN A 213 -16.43 -4.51 -14.48
N SER A 214 -16.38 -5.10 -15.68
CA SER A 214 -15.98 -4.42 -16.92
C SER A 214 -16.88 -3.23 -17.32
N GLY A 215 -17.96 -2.96 -16.58
CA GLY A 215 -18.83 -1.79 -16.72
C GLY A 215 -18.59 -0.66 -15.70
N ASP A 216 -17.76 -0.88 -14.67
CA ASP A 216 -17.44 0.14 -13.69
C ASP A 216 -16.37 1.07 -14.27
N LYS A 217 -16.68 2.37 -14.40
CA LYS A 217 -15.74 3.35 -14.96
C LYS A 217 -14.43 3.35 -14.15
N ILE A 218 -13.31 3.26 -14.86
CA ILE A 218 -11.94 3.38 -14.34
C ILE A 218 -11.67 4.82 -13.92
#